data_AF-A0A3L7JXG4-F1
#
_entry.id   AF-A0A3L7JXG4-F1
#
_cell.length_a   1.000
_cell.length_b   1.000
_cell.length_c   1.000
_cell.angle_alpha   90.00
_cell.angle_beta   90.00
_cell.angle_gamma   90.00
#
_symmetry.space_group_name_H-M   'P 1'
#
loop_
_entity.id
_entity.type
_entity.pdbx_description
1 polymer ?
#
loop_
_entity_poly.entity_id
_entity_poly.type
_entity_poly.pdbx_seq_one_letter_code
_entity_poly.pdbx_strand_id
1 'polypeptide(L)'
;MKEHCFANRRDFDTLVVLINTGVVLVSLGWRVIIMKGENEPWWFFEDWEEDIVLEKSFDDKEKAISFFNEKAEKFKSVYQRMRQKKTIMAAFWNEGERNFCEGCDDDLQIYLGLMLMYGNEPYDVKEEEEKLFHL
;
A
#
# COMPACT_ATOMS: atom_id res chain seq x y z
N MET A 1 23.73 30.41 23.44
CA MET A 1 22.83 30.90 22.38
C MET A 1 21.83 29.80 22.09
N LYS A 2 20.53 30.12 22.15
CA LYS A 2 19.44 29.16 21.95
C LYS A 2 19.29 28.92 20.45
N GLU A 3 19.65 27.73 19.98
CA GLU A 3 19.28 27.30 18.63
C GLU A 3 17.76 27.07 18.62
N HIS A 4 17.09 27.88 17.80
CA HIS A 4 15.65 27.81 17.60
C HIS A 4 15.36 26.68 16.61
N CYS A 5 14.84 25.56 17.10
CA CYS A 5 14.08 24.63 16.26
C CYS A 5 12.82 25.35 15.75
N PHE A 6 12.80 25.73 14.48
CA PHE A 6 11.56 26.06 13.79
C PHE A 6 10.91 24.75 13.31
N ALA A 7 10.02 24.20 14.14
CA ALA A 7 9.13 23.13 13.71
C ALA A 7 8.01 23.75 12.85
N ASN A 8 8.15 23.68 11.52
CA ASN A 8 7.02 23.97 10.63
C ASN A 8 6.14 22.71 10.59
N ARG A 9 4.90 22.86 11.05
CA ARG A 9 3.97 21.79 11.37
C ARG A 9 3.23 21.38 10.09
N ARG A 10 3.74 20.38 9.37
CA ARG A 10 3.07 19.49 8.40
C ARG A 10 4.12 18.47 7.92
N ASP A 11 3.79 17.18 7.98
CA ASP A 11 4.61 16.01 7.59
C ASP A 11 5.77 15.65 8.53
N PHE A 12 5.45 15.18 9.74
CA PHE A 12 6.35 14.35 10.54
C PHE A 12 6.05 12.91 10.17
N ASP A 13 7.03 12.20 9.59
CA ASP A 13 7.20 10.73 9.61
C ASP A 13 8.35 10.28 8.69
N THR A 14 9.06 11.19 8.01
CA THR A 14 10.26 10.83 7.24
C THR A 14 11.52 10.94 8.11
N LEU A 15 12.13 9.81 8.45
CA LEU A 15 13.47 9.75 9.01
C LEU A 15 14.49 9.79 7.85
N VAL A 16 15.36 10.80 7.88
CA VAL A 16 16.49 10.91 6.96
C VAL A 16 17.67 10.13 7.54
N VAL A 17 18.02 8.99 6.93
CA VAL A 17 19.18 8.19 7.33
C VAL A 17 20.33 8.46 6.37
N LEU A 18 21.45 8.95 6.90
CA LEU A 18 22.68 9.15 6.13
C LEU A 18 23.52 7.86 6.17
N ILE A 19 23.70 7.22 5.02
CA ILE A 19 24.61 6.07 4.85
C ILE A 19 25.74 6.44 3.89
N ASN A 20 26.85 5.69 3.93
CA ASN A 20 28.06 5.99 3.13
C ASN A 20 27.82 6.05 1.61
N THR A 21 26.69 5.55 1.13
CA THR A 21 26.28 5.53 -0.29
C THR A 21 25.19 6.55 -0.64
N GLY A 22 24.70 7.34 0.32
CA GLY A 22 23.68 8.36 0.06
C GLY A 22 22.71 8.61 1.21
N VAL A 23 21.69 9.43 0.93
CA VAL A 23 20.58 9.73 1.83
C VAL A 23 19.45 8.73 1.57
N VAL A 24 19.02 7.98 2.58
CA VAL A 24 17.82 7.14 2.50
C VAL A 24 16.69 7.83 3.27
N LEU A 25 15.57 8.07 2.59
CA LEU A 25 14.34 8.54 3.21
C LEU A 25 13.56 7.32 3.71
N VAL A 26 13.49 7.16 5.03
CA VAL A 26 12.70 6.11 5.67
C VAL A 26 11.39 6.74 6.11
N SER A 27 10.27 6.32 5.52
CA SER A 27 8.96 6.61 6.10
C SER A 27 8.83 5.79 7.40
N LEU A 28 8.35 6.39 8.47
CA LEU A 28 8.06 5.78 9.76
C LEU A 28 6.59 6.04 10.06
N GLY A 29 5.69 5.21 9.55
CA GLY A 29 4.27 5.42 9.75
C GLY A 29 3.43 4.31 9.13
N TRP A 30 2.18 4.19 9.58
CA TRP A 30 1.24 3.24 9.00
C TRP A 30 0.63 3.81 7.74
N ARG A 31 0.61 3.03 6.67
CA ARG A 31 0.01 3.47 5.41
C ARG A 31 -0.88 2.39 4.84
N VAL A 32 -2.05 2.79 4.36
CA VAL A 32 -2.88 1.95 3.51
C VAL A 32 -2.76 2.45 2.09
N ILE A 33 -2.28 1.58 1.20
CA ILE A 33 -2.08 1.86 -0.21
C ILE A 33 -3.17 1.17 -1.01
N ILE A 34 -3.74 1.90 -1.96
CA ILE A 34 -4.62 1.39 -2.99
C ILE A 34 -3.96 1.71 -4.32
N MET A 35 -3.85 0.70 -5.18
CA MET A 35 -3.25 0.82 -6.50
C MET A 35 -4.15 0.21 -7.56
N LYS A 36 -3.96 0.64 -8.80
CA LYS A 36 -4.67 0.08 -9.95
C LYS A 36 -3.68 -0.10 -11.10
N GLY A 37 -3.42 -1.35 -11.46
CA GLY A 37 -2.41 -1.68 -12.45
C GLY A 37 -2.62 -3.07 -13.06
N GLU A 38 -1.70 -3.45 -13.94
CA GLU A 38 -1.71 -4.73 -14.66
C GLU A 38 -1.15 -5.89 -13.82
N ASN A 39 -0.57 -5.56 -12.65
CA ASN A 39 0.06 -6.52 -11.76
C ASN A 39 -0.66 -6.59 -10.41
N GLU A 40 -0.65 -7.77 -9.80
CA GLU A 40 -1.10 -7.92 -8.42
C GLU A 40 -0.19 -7.14 -7.45
N PRO A 41 -0.72 -6.62 -6.32
CA PRO A 41 -0.03 -5.59 -5.52
C PRO A 41 1.23 -6.06 -4.79
N TRP A 42 1.52 -7.37 -4.81
CA TRP A 42 2.72 -7.93 -4.21
C TRP A 42 3.89 -8.06 -5.18
N TRP A 43 3.72 -7.63 -6.43
CA TRP A 43 4.78 -7.52 -7.41
C TRP A 43 5.39 -6.12 -7.35
N PHE A 44 6.34 -5.93 -6.44
CA PHE A 44 7.12 -4.70 -6.27
C PHE A 44 8.18 -4.58 -7.36
N PHE A 45 7.75 -4.43 -8.62
CA PHE A 45 8.64 -4.07 -9.74
C PHE A 45 9.17 -2.64 -9.60
N GLU A 46 10.19 -2.24 -10.37
CA GLU A 46 10.88 -0.95 -10.19
C GLU A 46 9.93 0.26 -10.16
N ASP A 47 8.88 0.24 -10.98
CA ASP A 47 7.92 1.35 -11.14
C ASP A 47 6.55 1.08 -10.51
N TRP A 48 6.46 0.13 -9.56
CA TRP A 48 5.18 -0.25 -8.94
C TRP A 48 4.43 0.91 -8.27
N GLU A 49 5.15 1.94 -7.84
CA GLU A 49 4.56 3.12 -7.19
C GLU A 49 3.74 3.97 -8.17
N GLU A 50 3.98 3.87 -9.48
CA GLU A 50 3.21 4.58 -10.50
C GLU A 50 1.74 4.15 -10.55
N ASP A 51 1.45 2.92 -10.11
CA ASP A 51 0.10 2.37 -10.03
C ASP A 51 -0.68 2.85 -8.79
N ILE A 52 -0.06 3.58 -7.85
CA ILE A 52 -0.71 4.05 -6.62
C ILE A 52 -1.78 5.11 -6.95
N VAL A 53 -3.03 4.79 -6.66
CA VAL A 53 -4.17 5.71 -6.83
C VAL A 53 -4.61 6.37 -5.52
N LEU A 54 -4.26 5.77 -4.38
CA LEU A 54 -4.46 6.36 -3.06
C LEU A 54 -3.43 5.84 -2.08
N GLU A 55 -2.82 6.76 -1.35
CA GLU A 55 -2.04 6.47 -0.15
C GLU A 55 -2.65 7.25 1.01
N LYS A 56 -2.92 6.56 2.13
CA LYS A 56 -3.40 7.21 3.35
C LYS A 56 -2.54 6.81 4.54
N SER A 57 -1.94 7.82 5.17
CA SER A 57 -1.10 7.68 6.36
C SER A 57 -1.92 7.75 7.65
N PHE A 58 -1.43 7.04 8.67
CA PHE A 58 -2.01 6.97 10.00
C PHE A 58 -0.90 6.93 11.05
N ASP A 59 -1.09 7.68 12.14
CA ASP A 59 -0.19 7.64 13.30
C ASP A 59 -0.45 6.40 14.20
N ASP A 60 -1.50 5.63 13.89
CA ASP A 60 -2.07 4.60 14.76
C ASP A 60 -2.41 3.35 13.94
N LYS A 61 -1.91 2.21 14.40
CA LYS A 61 -2.05 0.92 13.72
C LYS A 61 -3.51 0.52 13.61
N GLU A 62 -4.27 0.66 14.68
CA GLU A 62 -5.66 0.25 14.78
C GLU A 62 -6.53 1.04 13.80
N LYS A 63 -6.29 2.35 13.63
CA LYS A 63 -6.93 3.17 12.59
C LYS A 63 -6.57 2.71 11.18
N ALA A 64 -5.31 2.37 10.94
CA ALA A 64 -4.87 1.87 9.64
C ALA A 64 -5.55 0.54 9.30
N ILE A 65 -5.56 -0.41 10.23
CA ILE A 65 -6.26 -1.70 10.09
C ILE A 65 -7.76 -1.50 9.89
N SER A 66 -8.39 -0.60 10.65
CA SER A 66 -9.81 -0.30 10.50
C SER A 66 -10.13 0.24 9.11
N PHE A 67 -9.32 1.15 8.58
CA PHE A 67 -9.49 1.67 7.22
C PHE A 67 -9.21 0.61 6.16
N PHE A 68 -8.19 -0.22 6.36
CA PHE A 68 -7.90 -1.35 5.49
C PHE A 68 -9.09 -2.30 5.38
N ASN A 69 -9.68 -2.70 6.52
CA ASN A 69 -10.85 -3.58 6.54
C ASN A 69 -12.08 -2.94 5.89
N GLU A 70 -12.32 -1.64 6.12
CA GLU A 70 -13.39 -0.90 5.43
C GLU A 70 -13.23 -0.98 3.91
N LYS A 71 -12.00 -0.81 3.39
CA LYS A 71 -11.72 -0.93 1.96
C LYS A 71 -11.86 -2.36 1.46
N ALA A 72 -11.35 -3.33 2.19
CA ALA A 72 -11.49 -4.74 1.85
C ALA A 72 -12.96 -5.14 1.70
N GLU A 73 -13.81 -4.82 2.69
CA GLU A 73 -15.24 -5.11 2.65
C GLU A 73 -15.94 -4.41 1.47
N LYS A 74 -15.61 -3.13 1.23
CA LYS A 74 -16.13 -2.40 0.08
C LYS A 74 -15.73 -3.08 -1.23
N PHE A 75 -14.47 -3.45 -1.41
CA PHE A 75 -13.99 -4.04 -2.67
C PHE A 75 -14.52 -5.45 -2.89
N LYS A 76 -14.65 -6.26 -1.83
CA LYS A 76 -15.38 -7.54 -1.88
C LYS A 76 -16.80 -7.42 -2.42
N SER A 77 -17.49 -6.30 -2.11
CA SER A 77 -18.86 -6.07 -2.59
C SER A 77 -18.95 -5.60 -4.05
N VAL A 78 -17.85 -5.09 -4.61
CA VAL A 78 -17.83 -4.45 -5.95
C VAL A 78 -17.19 -5.36 -7.00
N TYR A 79 -16.20 -6.18 -6.63
CA TYR A 79 -15.43 -6.98 -7.56
C TYR A 79 -15.83 -8.46 -7.51
N GLN A 80 -15.85 -9.11 -8.67
CA GLN A 80 -16.25 -10.51 -8.82
C GLN A 80 -15.22 -11.49 -8.27
N ARG A 81 -13.95 -11.13 -8.35
CA ARG A 81 -12.83 -11.99 -8.00
C ARG A 81 -11.89 -11.26 -7.05
N MET A 82 -11.27 -12.05 -6.18
CA MET A 82 -10.24 -11.59 -5.29
C MET A 82 -9.22 -12.69 -5.03
N ARG A 83 -7.98 -12.28 -4.81
CA ARG A 83 -6.88 -13.10 -4.31
C ARG A 83 -6.11 -12.31 -3.27
N GLN A 84 -5.87 -12.92 -2.13
CA GLN A 84 -5.03 -12.35 -1.08
C GLN A 84 -3.63 -12.95 -1.06
N LYS A 85 -2.67 -12.19 -0.55
CA LYS A 85 -1.33 -12.67 -0.20
C LYS A 85 -0.98 -12.15 1.19
N LYS A 86 -0.67 -13.07 2.11
CA LYS A 86 -0.73 -12.80 3.56
C LYS A 86 -2.12 -12.24 3.94
N THR A 87 -2.27 -11.76 5.17
CA THR A 87 -3.49 -11.12 5.68
C THR A 87 -3.54 -9.62 5.40
N ILE A 88 -2.54 -9.05 4.71
CA ILE A 88 -2.36 -7.59 4.52
C ILE A 88 -2.30 -7.11 3.08
N MET A 89 -2.42 -7.99 2.09
CA MET A 89 -2.49 -7.62 0.67
C MET A 89 -3.61 -8.37 -0.03
N ALA A 90 -4.36 -7.66 -0.88
CA ALA A 90 -5.37 -8.26 -1.74
C ALA A 90 -5.43 -7.60 -3.11
N ALA A 91 -5.59 -8.43 -4.14
CA ALA A 91 -5.93 -8.03 -5.50
C ALA A 91 -7.41 -8.32 -5.75
N PHE A 92 -8.14 -7.36 -6.29
CA PHE A 92 -9.55 -7.47 -6.69
C PHE A 92 -9.67 -7.21 -8.19
N TRP A 93 -10.52 -7.97 -8.89
CA TRP A 93 -10.72 -7.76 -10.33
C TRP A 93 -12.06 -8.29 -10.84
N ASN A 94 -12.41 -7.85 -12.05
CA ASN A 94 -13.52 -8.37 -12.85
C ASN A 94 -12.94 -8.96 -14.13
N GLU A 95 -13.42 -10.12 -14.58
CA GLU A 95 -12.82 -10.84 -15.72
C GLU A 95 -12.87 -10.06 -17.05
N GLY A 96 -13.78 -9.08 -17.16
CA GLY A 96 -13.92 -8.20 -18.32
C GLY A 96 -13.29 -6.81 -18.17
N GLU A 97 -12.66 -6.49 -17.03
CA GLU A 97 -11.93 -5.24 -16.84
C GLU A 97 -10.46 -5.46 -17.22
N ARG A 98 -10.13 -5.17 -18.48
CA ARG A 98 -8.80 -5.40 -19.09
C ARG A 98 -8.33 -4.17 -19.88
N ASN A 99 -7.03 -4.02 -20.03
CA ASN A 99 -6.42 -3.02 -20.92
C ASN A 99 -5.57 -3.70 -21.98
N PHE A 100 -5.62 -3.20 -23.21
CA PHE A 100 -4.74 -3.66 -24.27
C PHE A 100 -3.34 -3.09 -24.06
N CYS A 101 -2.33 -3.98 -24.00
CA CYS A 101 -0.94 -3.60 -23.91
C CYS A 101 -0.27 -3.73 -25.29
N GLU A 102 0.09 -2.61 -25.91
CA GLU A 102 0.72 -2.58 -27.24
C GLU A 102 2.06 -3.33 -27.27
N GLY A 103 2.82 -3.31 -26.17
CA GLY A 103 4.10 -4.00 -26.08
C GLY A 103 3.97 -5.53 -26.02
N CYS A 104 2.84 -6.03 -25.50
CA CYS A 104 2.56 -7.46 -25.37
C CYS A 104 1.67 -7.99 -26.51
N ASP A 105 0.97 -7.11 -27.22
CA ASP A 105 -0.09 -7.45 -28.19
C ASP A 105 -1.18 -8.35 -27.57
N ASP A 106 -1.58 -8.03 -26.33
CA ASP A 106 -2.56 -8.80 -25.55
C ASP A 106 -3.39 -7.92 -24.60
N ASP A 107 -4.56 -8.42 -24.21
CA ASP A 107 -5.45 -7.79 -23.22
C ASP A 107 -5.05 -8.23 -21.79
N LEU A 108 -4.39 -7.33 -21.06
CA LEU A 108 -3.94 -7.57 -19.70
C LEU A 108 -5.05 -7.33 -18.67
N GLN A 109 -5.12 -8.21 -17.66
CA GLN A 109 -6.03 -8.07 -16.54
C GLN A 109 -5.65 -6.86 -15.70
N ILE A 110 -6.64 -6.03 -15.34
CA ILE A 110 -6.43 -4.93 -14.40
C ILE A 110 -6.85 -5.36 -13.00
N TYR A 111 -5.99 -5.08 -12.03
CA TYR A 111 -6.19 -5.35 -10.61
C TYR A 111 -6.36 -4.05 -9.85
N LEU A 112 -7.31 -4.04 -8.91
CA LEU A 112 -7.30 -3.10 -7.80
C LEU A 112 -6.56 -3.76 -6.64
N GLY A 113 -5.39 -3.21 -6.28
CA GLY A 113 -4.59 -3.66 -5.16
C GLY A 113 -4.92 -2.90 -3.87
N LEU A 114 -4.89 -3.60 -2.75
CA LEU A 114 -5.03 -3.03 -1.39
C LEU A 114 -3.91 -3.59 -0.51
N MET A 115 -3.18 -2.72 0.19
CA MET A 115 -2.04 -3.10 1.03
C MET A 115 -1.97 -2.32 2.34
N LEU A 116 -1.52 -2.97 3.41
CA LEU A 116 -1.08 -2.32 4.65
C LEU A 116 0.45 -2.32 4.72
N MET A 117 1.03 -1.13 4.91
CA MET A 117 2.46 -0.88 5.01
C MET A 117 2.80 -0.32 6.40
N TYR A 118 4.01 -0.60 6.87
CA TYR A 118 4.64 0.14 7.95
C TYR A 118 6.00 0.63 7.49
N GLY A 119 6.17 1.94 7.47
CA GLY A 119 7.29 2.58 6.78
C GLY A 119 7.30 2.24 5.29
N ASN A 120 8.42 1.78 4.76
CA ASN A 120 8.59 1.49 3.32
C ASN A 120 8.28 0.04 2.93
N GLU A 121 7.85 -0.80 3.88
CA GLU A 121 7.67 -2.23 3.63
C GLU A 121 6.24 -2.68 3.98
N PRO A 122 5.73 -3.77 3.35
CA PRO A 122 4.50 -4.41 3.78
C PRO A 122 4.59 -4.81 5.24
N TYR A 123 3.54 -4.52 6.02
CA TYR A 123 3.55 -4.86 7.44
C TYR A 123 3.66 -6.38 7.63
N ASP A 124 4.57 -6.82 8.51
CA ASP A 124 4.69 -8.23 8.86
C ASP A 124 3.76 -8.54 10.04
N VAL A 125 2.59 -9.08 9.70
CA VAL A 125 1.53 -9.40 10.66
C VAL A 125 1.98 -10.49 11.61
N LYS A 126 1.83 -10.25 12.91
CA LYS A 126 2.07 -11.26 13.94
C LYS A 126 0.91 -12.25 13.99
N GLU A 127 1.19 -13.51 14.35
CA GLU A 127 0.19 -14.58 14.39
C GLU A 127 -1.05 -14.21 15.22
N GLU A 128 -0.86 -13.54 16.37
CA GLU A 128 -1.95 -13.10 17.23
C GLU A 128 -2.83 -11.98 16.65
N GLU A 129 -2.33 -11.29 15.61
CA GLU A 129 -2.98 -10.16 14.93
C GLU A 129 -3.73 -10.58 13.67
N GLU A 130 -3.54 -11.80 13.15
CA GLU A 130 -4.16 -12.24 11.89
C GLU A 130 -5.68 -12.08 11.90
N LYS A 131 -6.32 -12.33 13.05
CA LYS A 131 -7.76 -12.18 13.27
C LYS A 131 -8.28 -10.75 13.16
N LEU A 132 -7.39 -9.75 13.14
CA LEU A 132 -7.77 -8.34 12.98
C LEU A 132 -8.06 -7.97 11.53
N PHE A 133 -7.70 -8.82 10.57
CA PHE A 133 -7.85 -8.56 9.14
C PHE A 133 -9.04 -9.33 8.58
N HIS A 134 -9.92 -8.62 7.86
CA HIS A 134 -11.16 -9.18 7.31
C HIS A 134 -11.06 -9.45 5.81
N LEU A 135 -9.91 -9.95 5.33
CA LEU A 135 -9.73 -10.40 3.94
C LEU A 135 -10.42 -11.73 3.65
#